data_AF-A0A1B9L6L4-F1
#
_entry.id   AF-A0A1B9L6L4-F1
#
_cell.length_a   1.000
_cell.length_b   1.000
_cell.length_c   1.000
_cell.angle_alpha   90.00
_cell.angle_beta   90.00
_cell.angle_gamma   90.00
#
_symmetry.space_group_name_H-M   'P 1'
#
loop_
_entity.id
_entity.type
_entity.pdbx_description
1 polymer ?
#
loop_
_entity_poly.entity_id
_entity_poly.type
_entity_poly.pdbx_seq_one_letter_code
_entity_poly.pdbx_strand_id
1 'polypeptide(L)'
;MTVQIAIAITAPYVTAQQFADLAKIPVATVKNKIRNGELPIRKKHSTAGSASRETPLINMVALTLEGAASYKGNLTINIEGTE
;
A
#
# COMPACT_ATOMS: atom_id res chain seq x y z
N MET A 1 -4.57 0.36 -31.44
CA MET A 1 -4.76 -0.74 -30.47
C MET A 1 -4.55 -0.18 -29.07
N THR A 2 -5.54 -0.28 -28.20
CA THR A 2 -5.39 0.07 -26.77
C THR A 2 -4.93 -1.17 -26.03
N VAL A 3 -3.75 -1.10 -25.40
CA VAL A 3 -3.25 -2.17 -24.53
C VAL A 3 -4.03 -2.11 -23.23
N GLN A 4 -4.70 -3.21 -22.86
CA GLN A 4 -5.34 -3.35 -21.56
C GLN A 4 -4.38 -4.10 -20.62
N ILE A 5 -4.07 -3.52 -19.47
CA ILE A 5 -3.19 -4.12 -18.46
C ILE A 5 -4.05 -4.42 -17.23
N ALA A 6 -4.13 -5.70 -16.86
CA ALA A 6 -4.74 -6.15 -15.61
C ALA A 6 -3.66 -6.43 -14.57
N ILE A 7 -3.79 -5.87 -13.37
CA ILE A 7 -2.84 -6.03 -12.27
C ILE A 7 -3.56 -6.71 -11.11
N ALA A 8 -3.13 -7.92 -10.75
CA ALA A 8 -3.62 -8.62 -9.57
C ALA A 8 -2.75 -8.26 -8.34
N ILE A 9 -3.39 -7.78 -7.27
CA ILE A 9 -2.71 -7.44 -6.01
C ILE A 9 -3.10 -8.49 -4.97
N THR A 10 -2.24 -9.50 -4.80
CA THR A 10 -2.48 -10.65 -3.91
C THR A 10 -2.44 -10.30 -2.43
N ALA A 11 -1.66 -9.29 -2.06
CA ALA A 11 -1.53 -8.79 -0.68
C ALA A 11 -1.83 -7.28 -0.64
N PRO A 12 -3.10 -6.87 -0.46
CA PRO A 12 -3.47 -5.46 -0.48
C PRO A 12 -2.91 -4.67 0.71
N TYR A 13 -2.59 -5.36 1.80
CA TYR A 13 -2.00 -4.78 3.00
C TYR A 13 -0.74 -5.55 3.41
N VAL A 14 0.35 -4.82 3.62
CA VAL A 14 1.64 -5.40 4.04
C VAL A 14 2.21 -4.66 5.25
N THR A 15 3.01 -5.36 6.05
CA THR A 15 3.75 -4.74 7.15
C THR A 15 4.93 -3.90 6.63
N ALA A 16 5.44 -3.01 7.46
CA ALA A 16 6.66 -2.25 7.15
C ALA A 16 7.88 -3.15 6.86
N GLN A 17 7.96 -4.32 7.50
CA GLN A 17 9.03 -5.30 7.24
C GLN A 17 8.90 -5.89 5.84
N GLN A 18 7.72 -6.42 5.51
CA GLN A 18 7.46 -6.99 4.18
C GLN A 18 7.69 -5.95 3.07
N PHE A 19 7.25 -4.71 3.28
CA PHE A 19 7.51 -3.64 2.33
C PHE A 19 9.00 -3.31 2.19
N ALA A 20 9.74 -3.27 3.31
CA ALA A 20 11.19 -3.06 3.30
C ALA A 20 11.91 -4.15 2.50
N ASP A 21 11.50 -5.41 2.67
CA ASP A 21 12.08 -6.56 2.00
C ASP A 21 11.81 -6.55 0.48
N LEU A 22 10.62 -6.08 0.08
CA LEU A 22 10.22 -5.89 -1.33
C LEU A 22 10.94 -4.71 -1.98
N ALA A 23 10.94 -3.56 -1.31
CA ALA A 23 11.52 -2.31 -1.81
C ALA A 23 13.06 -2.24 -1.65
N LYS A 24 13.68 -3.24 -1.01
CA LYS A 24 15.12 -3.31 -0.72
C LYS A 24 15.67 -2.08 0.00
N ILE A 25 14.89 -1.54 0.95
CA ILE A 25 15.29 -0.40 1.78
C ILE A 25 15.24 -0.76 3.27
N PRO A 26 16.00 -0.09 4.14
CA PRO A 26 15.96 -0.35 5.57
C PRO A 26 14.56 -0.12 6.16
N VAL A 27 14.15 -1.01 7.06
CA VAL A 27 12.85 -0.94 7.76
C VAL A 27 12.70 0.37 8.54
N ALA A 28 13.80 0.90 9.09
CA ALA A 28 13.81 2.20 9.76
C ALA A 28 13.40 3.33 8.80
N THR A 29 13.88 3.30 7.56
CA THR A 29 13.49 4.24 6.51
C THR A 29 12.01 4.13 6.20
N VAL A 30 11.48 2.92 6.07
CA VAL A 30 10.04 2.70 5.85
C VAL A 30 9.22 3.27 7.00
N LYS A 31 9.62 3.02 8.25
CA LYS A 31 8.94 3.58 9.43
C LYS A 31 8.98 5.11 9.45
N ASN A 32 10.09 5.72 9.05
CA ASN A 32 10.19 7.18 8.92
C ASN A 32 9.26 7.72 7.83
N LYS A 33 9.20 7.06 6.67
CA LYS A 33 8.26 7.41 5.59
C LYS A 33 6.80 7.31 6.03
N ILE A 34 6.44 6.26 6.78
CA ILE A 34 5.10 6.14 7.37
C ILE A 34 4.82 7.31 8.32
N ARG A 35 5.76 7.64 9.21
CA ARG A 35 5.61 8.75 10.16
C ARG A 35 5.46 10.11 9.46
N ASN A 36 6.16 10.30 8.33
CA ASN A 36 6.08 11.51 7.52
C ASN A 36 4.82 11.59 6.66
N GLY A 37 4.01 10.53 6.61
CA GLY A 37 2.81 10.47 5.76
C GLY A 37 3.12 10.21 4.27
N GLU A 38 4.33 9.76 3.95
CA GLU A 38 4.76 9.47 2.57
C GLU A 38 4.26 8.11 2.06
N LEU A 39 3.70 7.27 2.94
CA LEU A 39 3.16 5.96 2.56
C LEU A 39 1.69 5.86 2.99
N PRO A 40 0.78 5.41 2.10
CA PRO A 40 -0.61 5.18 2.46
C PRO A 40 -0.70 4.01 3.44
N ILE A 41 -1.28 4.26 4.61
CA ILE A 41 -1.44 3.23 5.66
C ILE A 41 -2.90 3.05 6.03
N ARG A 42 -3.27 1.81 6.37
CA ARG A 42 -4.51 1.53 7.08
C ARG A 42 -4.36 2.07 8.50
N LYS A 43 -5.26 2.99 8.90
CA LYS A 43 -5.28 3.55 10.26
C LYS A 43 -5.49 2.42 11.27
N LYS A 44 -4.75 2.47 12.38
CA LYS A 44 -4.91 1.53 13.49
C LYS A 44 -6.31 1.70 14.08
N HIS A 45 -6.98 0.61 14.42
CA HIS A 45 -8.17 0.71 15.25
C HIS A 45 -7.70 0.91 16.69
N SER A 46 -7.74 2.16 17.17
CA SER A 46 -7.55 2.42 18.59
C SER A 46 -8.85 2.13 19.31
N THR A 47 -8.96 0.97 19.94
CA THR A 47 -10.02 0.71 20.92
C THR A 47 -9.70 1.53 22.17
N ALA A 48 -10.60 2.47 22.50
CA ALA A 48 -10.70 3.26 23.72
C ALA A 48 -9.46 3.33 24.64
N GLY A 49 -8.72 4.44 24.57
CA GLY A 49 -7.84 4.89 25.66
C GLY A 49 -6.42 4.29 25.73
N SER A 50 -6.07 3.33 24.87
CA SER A 50 -4.71 2.81 24.80
C SER A 50 -4.16 3.00 23.39
N ALA A 51 -2.95 3.58 23.28
CA ALA A 51 -2.26 3.70 22.01
C ALA A 51 -2.03 2.28 21.45
N SER A 52 -2.91 1.85 20.54
CA SER A 52 -2.86 0.52 19.95
C SER A 52 -1.46 0.29 19.39
N ARG A 53 -0.75 -0.69 19.97
CA ARG A 53 0.57 -1.16 19.54
C ARG A 53 0.50 -1.87 18.18
N GLU A 54 -0.68 -1.94 17.56
CA GLU A 54 -0.86 -2.51 16.23
C GLU A 54 0.15 -1.95 15.24
N THR A 55 0.72 -2.84 14.44
CA THR A 55 1.69 -2.45 13.42
C THR A 55 0.93 -1.75 12.29
N PRO A 56 1.35 -0.55 11.84
CA PRO A 56 0.72 0.09 10.69
C PRO A 56 0.90 -0.81 9.45
N LEU A 57 -0.20 -1.02 8.73
CA LEU A 57 -0.21 -1.78 7.47
C LEU A 57 -0.21 -0.80 6.29
N ILE A 58 0.73 -0.98 5.37
CA ILE A 58 0.86 -0.19 4.15
C ILE A 58 -0.17 -0.70 3.13
N ASN A 59 -0.93 0.21 2.53
CA ASN A 59 -1.92 -0.09 1.50
C ASN A 59 -1.25 -0.12 0.12
N MET A 60 -1.03 -1.32 -0.39
CA MET A 60 -0.37 -1.52 -1.68
C MET A 60 -1.25 -1.08 -2.85
N VAL A 61 -2.58 -1.21 -2.73
CA VAL A 61 -3.53 -0.80 -3.77
C VAL A 61 -3.42 0.70 -4.04
N ALA A 62 -3.37 1.49 -2.97
CA ALA A 62 -3.22 2.95 -3.08
C ALA A 62 -1.90 3.33 -3.76
N LEU A 63 -0.78 2.67 -3.41
CA LEU A 63 0.52 2.90 -4.06
C LEU A 63 0.52 2.52 -5.54
N THR A 64 -0.08 1.38 -5.88
CA THR A 64 -0.18 0.95 -7.29
C THR A 64 -1.04 1.91 -8.09
N LEU A 65 -2.15 2.41 -7.54
CA LEU A 65 -2.99 3.43 -8.15
C LEU A 65 -2.25 4.76 -8.37
N GLU A 66 -1.48 5.21 -7.39
CA GLU A 66 -0.68 6.43 -7.48
C GLU A 66 0.40 6.32 -8.58
N GLY A 67 1.13 5.19 -8.61
CA GLY A 67 2.11 4.92 -9.66
C GLY A 67 1.47 4.81 -11.04
N ALA A 68 0.30 4.18 -11.11
CA ALA A 68 -0.51 4.09 -12.32
C ALA A 68 -1.01 5.44 -12.83
N ALA A 69 -1.39 6.37 -11.95
CA ALA A 69 -1.79 7.72 -12.36
C ALA A 69 -0.63 8.48 -13.03
N SER A 70 0.61 8.13 -12.70
CA SER A 70 1.81 8.67 -13.37
C SER A 70 2.12 7.98 -14.70
N TYR A 71 1.44 6.88 -15.03
CA TYR A 71 1.58 6.18 -16.31
C TYR A 71 0.83 6.93 -17.42
N LYS A 72 1.53 7.28 -18.51
CA LYS A 72 0.97 8.07 -19.63
C LYS A 72 0.08 7.27 -20.59
N GLY A 73 -0.28 6.03 -20.27
CA GLY A 73 -1.15 5.16 -21.10
C GLY A 73 -2.51 4.90 -20.44
N ASN A 74 -3.41 4.24 -21.17
CA ASN A 74 -4.72 3.84 -20.63
C ASN A 74 -4.56 2.63 -19.70
N LEU A 75 -4.91 2.79 -18.41
CA LEU A 75 -4.98 1.69 -17.45
C LEU A 75 -6.42 1.46 -17.02
N THR A 76 -6.87 0.21 -17.02
CA THR A 76 -8.17 -0.22 -16.51
C THR A 76 -7.94 -1.10 -15.28
N ILE A 77 -8.57 -0.78 -14.15
CA ILE A 77 -8.40 -1.52 -12.89
C ILE A 77 -9.73 -2.14 -12.52
N ASN A 78 -9.80 -3.46 -12.63
CA ASN A 78 -10.97 -4.24 -12.22
C ASN A 78 -10.76 -4.68 -10.77
N ILE A 79 -11.62 -4.21 -9.87
CA ILE A 79 -11.64 -4.66 -8.48
C ILE A 79 -12.73 -5.73 -8.39
N GLU A 80 -12.34 -7.00 -8.51
CA GLU A 80 -13.24 -8.12 -8.26
C GLU A 80 -13.32 -8.34 -6.75
N GLY A 81 -14.46 -7.99 -6.15
CA GLY A 81 -14.73 -8.27 -4.76
C GLY A 81 -15.03 -9.77 -4.61
N THR A 82 -14.28 -10.47 -3.77
CA THR A 82 -14.75 -11.74 -3.20
C THR A 82 -15.84 -11.43 -2.19
N GLU A 83 -17.05 -11.92 -2.49
CA GLU A 83 -18.16 -12.07 -1.53
C GLU A 83 -17.75 -12.87 -0.29
#